data_AF-A0A177Q5Q2-F1
#
_entry.id   AF-A0A177Q5Q2-F1
#
_cell.length_a   1.000
_cell.length_b   1.000
_cell.length_c   1.000
_cell.angle_alpha   90.00
_cell.angle_beta   90.00
_cell.angle_gamma   90.00
#
_symmetry.space_group_name_H-M   'P 1'
#
loop_
_entity.id
_entity.type
_entity.pdbx_description
1 polymer ?
#
loop_
_entity_poly.entity_id
_entity_poly.type
_entity_poly.pdbx_seq_one_letter_code
_entity_poly.pdbx_strand_id
1 'polypeptide(L)'
;MDTAGKSGGSAIASTRGSSALTASVDIIVRLDHPDGTPPNLRVLGAQGRFDETPRRLALELTTSGIYELREGEIPTSRAAALVTSILALLPPAGRAGATINDLETATKAPRASVQEALDSLLAASKATKTDRGVRGDPFLYSLPA
;
A
#
# COMPACT_ATOMS: atom_id res chain seq x y z
N MET A 1 -28.17 19.10 -3.79
CA MET A 1 -28.23 18.16 -4.92
C MET A 1 -26.98 18.35 -5.76
N ASP A 2 -26.00 17.52 -5.46
CA ASP A 2 -24.93 16.96 -6.29
C ASP A 2 -24.06 17.88 -7.17
N THR A 3 -22.95 18.32 -6.57
CA THR A 3 -21.68 18.61 -7.27
C THR A 3 -20.92 17.30 -7.49
N ALA A 4 -21.16 16.61 -8.60
CA ALA A 4 -20.35 15.47 -9.02
C ALA A 4 -19.11 15.98 -9.77
N GLY A 5 -17.98 16.02 -9.06
CA GLY A 5 -16.67 16.32 -9.62
C GLY A 5 -16.29 15.34 -10.73
N LYS A 6 -15.87 15.89 -11.87
CA LYS A 6 -15.37 15.16 -13.04
C LYS A 6 -13.92 14.71 -12.78
N SER A 7 -13.71 13.82 -11.81
CA SER A 7 -12.40 13.20 -11.54
C SER A 7 -12.44 11.71 -11.90
N GLY A 8 -12.58 11.44 -13.20
CA GLY A 8 -12.55 10.10 -13.77
C GLY A 8 -11.59 10.03 -14.95
N GLY A 9 -10.45 10.74 -14.87
CA GLY A 9 -9.43 10.67 -15.90
C GLY A 9 -8.84 9.26 -15.95
N SER A 10 -9.26 8.46 -16.94
CA SER A 10 -8.61 7.20 -17.27
C SER A 10 -7.11 7.47 -17.44
N ALA A 11 -6.29 6.65 -16.80
CA ALA A 11 -4.84 6.82 -16.69
C ALA A 11 -4.09 6.72 -18.05
N ILE A 12 -4.82 6.66 -19.16
CA ILE A 12 -4.32 6.73 -20.55
C ILE A 12 -4.11 8.20 -21.00
N ALA A 13 -4.62 9.20 -20.28
CA ALA A 13 -4.48 10.61 -20.68
C ALA A 13 -3.03 11.12 -20.75
N SER A 14 -2.04 10.34 -20.29
CA SER A 14 -0.62 10.71 -20.32
C SER A 14 0.22 9.97 -21.37
N THR A 15 -0.39 9.25 -22.33
CA THR A 15 0.37 8.76 -23.49
C THR A 15 0.63 9.95 -24.42
N ARG A 16 1.81 10.57 -24.31
CA ARG A 16 2.23 11.66 -25.21
C ARG A 16 2.51 11.05 -26.59
N GLY A 17 1.48 10.97 -27.42
CA GLY A 17 1.55 10.37 -28.77
C GLY A 17 0.31 9.55 -29.10
N SER A 18 -0.39 9.97 -30.15
CA SER A 18 -1.42 9.25 -30.92
C SER A 18 -2.42 8.39 -30.12
N SER A 19 -3.53 9.00 -29.72
CA SER A 19 -4.75 8.31 -29.25
C SER A 19 -5.34 7.31 -30.26
N ALA A 20 -4.81 7.24 -31.48
CA ALA A 20 -5.17 6.24 -32.48
C ALA A 20 -4.72 4.81 -32.09
N LEU A 21 -3.59 4.66 -31.39
CA LEU A 21 -3.07 3.36 -30.97
C LEU A 21 -3.96 2.65 -29.95
N THR A 22 -4.66 3.42 -29.12
CA THR A 22 -5.57 2.85 -28.11
C THR A 22 -6.89 2.38 -28.72
N ALA A 23 -7.25 2.86 -29.91
CA ALA A 23 -8.43 2.44 -30.64
C ALA A 23 -8.21 1.17 -31.48
N SER A 24 -6.95 0.81 -31.78
CA SER A 24 -6.59 -0.31 -32.66
C SER A 24 -6.23 -1.62 -31.95
N VAL A 25 -6.19 -1.63 -30.60
CA VAL A 25 -5.79 -2.80 -29.82
C VAL A 25 -6.92 -3.28 -28.91
N ASP A 26 -6.94 -4.58 -28.62
CA ASP A 26 -7.97 -5.20 -27.78
C ASP A 26 -7.70 -4.99 -26.29
N ILE A 27 -6.42 -4.98 -25.89
CA ILE A 27 -5.97 -4.80 -24.51
C ILE A 27 -4.70 -3.94 -24.50
N ILE A 28 -4.69 -2.95 -23.62
CA ILE A 28 -3.53 -2.13 -23.28
C ILE A 28 -3.07 -2.55 -21.89
N VAL A 29 -1.77 -2.82 -21.74
CA VAL A 29 -1.15 -3.14 -20.46
C VAL A 29 -0.09 -2.10 -20.14
N ARG A 30 -0.06 -1.63 -18.89
CA ARG A 30 0.93 -0.73 -18.33
C ARG A 30 1.57 -1.36 -17.12
N LEU A 31 2.90 -1.31 -17.04
CA LEU A 31 3.66 -1.74 -15.88
C LEU A 31 4.22 -0.51 -15.19
N ASP A 32 3.76 -0.26 -13.97
CA ASP A 32 4.20 0.86 -13.15
C ASP A 32 5.07 0.36 -11.99
N HIS A 33 5.99 1.19 -11.51
CA HIS A 33 6.58 1.06 -10.18
C HIS A 33 5.97 2.18 -9.30
N PRO A 34 4.99 1.85 -8.44
CA PRO A 34 4.32 2.89 -7.65
C PRO A 34 5.28 3.55 -6.67
N ASP A 35 5.17 4.87 -6.56
CA ASP A 35 6.11 5.66 -5.76
C ASP A 35 6.17 5.19 -4.30
N GLY A 36 7.41 4.91 -3.90
CA GLY A 36 7.81 4.47 -2.58
C GLY A 36 7.21 3.13 -2.13
N THR A 37 6.79 2.28 -3.06
CA THR A 37 6.67 0.84 -2.81
C THR A 37 8.05 0.16 -2.85
N PRO A 38 8.20 -1.07 -2.31
CA PRO A 38 9.45 -1.81 -2.38
C PRO A 38 10.00 -1.93 -3.81
N PRO A 39 11.32 -1.90 -4.03
CA PRO A 39 11.92 -1.88 -5.38
C PRO A 39 11.60 -3.13 -6.20
N ASN A 40 11.22 -4.23 -5.55
CA ASN A 40 10.80 -5.48 -6.16
C ASN A 40 9.30 -5.51 -6.52
N LEU A 41 8.51 -4.48 -6.17
CA LEU A 41 7.09 -4.41 -6.51
C LEU A 41 6.86 -3.70 -7.85
N ARG A 42 5.98 -4.27 -8.67
CA ARG A 42 5.41 -3.64 -9.87
C ARG A 42 3.90 -3.76 -9.83
N VAL A 43 3.22 -2.81 -10.45
CA VAL A 43 1.76 -2.84 -10.63
C VAL A 43 1.45 -2.89 -12.10
N LEU A 44 0.79 -3.96 -12.51
CA LEU A 44 0.29 -4.15 -13.87
C LEU A 44 -1.14 -3.63 -13.93
N GLY A 45 -1.36 -2.54 -14.65
CA GLY A 45 -2.69 -2.04 -14.98
C GLY A 45 -3.06 -2.47 -16.39
N ALA A 46 -4.28 -2.96 -16.59
CA ALA A 46 -4.77 -3.27 -17.92
C ALA A 46 -6.13 -2.60 -18.19
N GLN A 47 -6.30 -2.18 -19.44
CA GLN A 47 -7.57 -1.71 -19.98
C GLN A 47 -7.82 -2.47 -21.27
N GLY A 48 -8.91 -3.23 -21.31
CA GLY A 48 -9.31 -4.01 -22.47
C GLY A 48 -10.79 -3.86 -22.76
N ARG A 49 -11.23 -4.48 -23.86
CA ARG A 49 -12.65 -4.54 -24.24
C ARG A 49 -13.39 -5.71 -23.60
N PHE A 50 -12.67 -6.63 -22.97
CA PHE A 50 -13.21 -7.82 -22.28
C PHE A 50 -13.31 -7.55 -20.78
N ASP A 51 -14.43 -7.95 -20.17
CA ASP A 51 -14.68 -7.77 -18.73
C ASP A 51 -13.71 -8.60 -17.86
N GLU A 52 -13.20 -9.71 -18.40
CA GLU A 52 -12.20 -10.58 -17.77
C GLU A 52 -10.81 -9.94 -17.70
N THR A 53 -10.59 -8.79 -18.35
CA THR A 53 -9.31 -8.10 -18.32
C THR A 53 -9.02 -7.59 -16.90
N PRO A 54 -7.95 -8.07 -16.22
CA PRO A 54 -7.69 -7.68 -14.85
C PRO A 54 -7.30 -6.20 -14.79
N ARG A 55 -8.10 -5.40 -14.09
CA ARG A 55 -7.88 -3.94 -14.02
C ARG A 55 -6.54 -3.58 -13.37
N ARG A 56 -6.10 -4.36 -12.38
CA ARG A 56 -4.87 -4.10 -11.65
C ARG A 56 -4.35 -5.38 -10.97
N LEU A 57 -3.06 -5.67 -11.13
CA LEU A 57 -2.35 -6.77 -10.47
C LEU A 57 -1.08 -6.24 -9.81
N ALA A 58 -0.73 -6.73 -8.63
CA ALA A 58 0.56 -6.49 -7.99
C ALA A 58 1.48 -7.67 -8.29
N LEU A 59 2.69 -7.37 -8.75
CA LEU A 59 3.72 -8.35 -9.07
C LEU A 59 4.92 -8.10 -8.17
N GLU A 60 5.47 -9.16 -7.59
CA GLU A 60 6.68 -9.10 -6.77
C GLU A 60 7.80 -9.89 -7.44
N LEU A 61 8.97 -9.25 -7.57
CA LEU A 61 10.18 -9.91 -8.06
C LEU A 61 10.74 -10.79 -6.95
N THR A 62 10.75 -12.10 -7.20
CA THR A 62 11.30 -13.10 -6.29
C THR A 62 12.83 -13.09 -6.31
N THR A 63 13.43 -13.77 -5.34
CA THR A 63 14.89 -13.95 -5.27
C THR A 63 15.46 -14.76 -6.43
N SER A 64 14.63 -15.56 -7.12
CA SER A 64 15.02 -16.28 -8.34
C SER A 64 14.95 -15.42 -9.61
N GLY A 65 14.52 -14.16 -9.48
CA GLY A 65 14.44 -13.22 -10.61
C GLY A 65 13.16 -13.35 -11.44
N ILE A 66 12.12 -14.00 -10.92
CA ILE A 66 10.82 -14.17 -11.59
C ILE A 66 9.80 -13.24 -10.94
N TYR A 67 8.90 -12.66 -11.73
CA TYR A 67 7.75 -11.93 -11.17
C TYR A 67 6.62 -12.90 -10.85
N GLU A 68 6.16 -12.89 -9.60
CA GLU A 68 5.00 -13.65 -9.14
C GLU A 68 3.86 -12.72 -8.76
N LEU A 69 2.62 -13.21 -8.85
CA LEU A 69 1.44 -12.46 -8.42
C LEU A 69 1.47 -12.33 -6.90
N ARG A 70 1.46 -11.10 -6.41
CA ARG A 70 1.33 -10.81 -4.98
C ARG A 70 -0.15 -10.87 -4.60
N GLU A 71 -0.48 -11.79 -3.71
CA GLU A 71 -1.82 -11.86 -3.11
C GLU A 71 -2.08 -10.69 -2.15
N GLY A 72 -3.34 -10.29 -2.04
CA GLY A 72 -3.79 -9.24 -1.12
C GLY A 72 -3.88 -7.84 -1.73
N GLU A 73 -4.04 -6.84 -0.86
CA GLU A 73 -4.28 -5.46 -1.27
C GLU A 73 -3.04 -4.84 -1.92
N ILE A 74 -3.25 -4.15 -3.05
CA ILE A 74 -2.20 -3.47 -3.80
C ILE A 74 -1.94 -2.11 -3.14
N PRO A 75 -0.79 -1.89 -2.49
CA PRO A 75 -0.51 -0.59 -1.90
C PRO A 75 -0.39 0.45 -3.00
N THR A 76 -1.15 1.54 -2.84
CA THR A 76 -1.22 2.64 -3.81
C THR A 76 -0.13 3.69 -3.58
N SER A 77 0.61 3.60 -2.47
CA SER A 77 1.69 4.50 -2.08
C SER A 77 2.62 3.86 -1.03
N ARG A 78 3.79 4.49 -0.79
CA ARG A 78 4.67 4.16 0.36
C ARG A 78 3.97 4.16 1.70
N ALA A 79 3.15 5.18 1.95
CA ALA A 79 2.44 5.32 3.21
C ALA A 79 1.47 4.16 3.40
N ALA A 80 0.71 3.81 2.35
CA ALA A 80 -0.18 2.65 2.38
C ALA A 80 0.58 1.34 2.59
N ALA A 81 1.72 1.15 1.89
CA ALA A 81 2.56 -0.03 2.08
C ALA A 81 3.08 -0.13 3.52
N LEU A 82 3.55 0.98 4.10
CA LEU A 82 4.04 1.03 5.46
C LEU A 82 2.94 0.73 6.49
N VAL A 83 1.73 1.26 6.28
CA VAL A 83 0.55 0.93 7.10
C VAL A 83 0.28 -0.59 7.09
N THR A 84 0.27 -1.21 5.91
CA THR A 84 0.09 -2.67 5.79
C THR A 84 1.21 -3.44 6.48
N SER A 85 2.48 -3.03 6.30
CA SER A 85 3.62 -3.67 6.94
C SER A 85 3.58 -3.55 8.47
N ILE A 86 3.26 -2.37 9.00
CA ILE A 86 3.13 -2.17 10.45
C ILE A 86 2.00 -3.02 11.01
N LEU A 87 0.84 -3.05 10.34
CA LEU A 87 -0.30 -3.87 10.78
C LEU A 87 0.08 -5.37 10.87
N ALA A 88 0.86 -5.89 9.92
CA ALA A 88 1.33 -7.27 9.93
C ALA A 88 2.37 -7.56 11.04
N LEU A 89 3.06 -6.53 11.54
CA LEU A 89 4.04 -6.63 12.61
C LEU A 89 3.43 -6.45 14.01
N LEU A 90 2.21 -5.93 14.11
CA LEU A 90 1.57 -5.68 15.41
C LEU A 90 1.25 -7.01 16.11
N PRO A 91 1.65 -7.18 17.38
CA PRO A 91 1.31 -8.36 18.16
C PRO A 91 -0.19 -8.41 18.45
N PRO A 92 -0.78 -9.62 18.60
CA PRO A 92 -2.18 -9.77 18.99
C PRO A 92 -2.45 -9.21 20.39
N ALA A 93 -3.71 -8.86 20.66
CA ALA A 93 -4.15 -8.43 21.98
C ALA A 93 -3.78 -9.47 23.06
N GLY A 94 -3.29 -9.00 24.21
CA GLY A 94 -2.86 -9.87 25.32
C GLY A 94 -1.39 -10.33 25.27
N ARG A 95 -0.64 -9.99 24.21
CA ARG A 95 0.83 -10.08 24.21
C ARG A 95 1.46 -8.72 24.51
N ALA A 96 2.75 -8.74 24.85
CA ALA A 96 3.54 -7.52 24.96
C ALA A 96 3.45 -6.74 23.63
N GLY A 97 2.97 -5.50 23.70
CA GLY A 97 2.84 -4.64 22.52
C GLY A 97 4.20 -4.24 21.94
N ALA A 98 4.21 -3.80 20.69
CA ALA A 98 5.41 -3.30 20.02
C ALA A 98 5.60 -1.82 20.36
N THR A 99 6.84 -1.40 20.64
CA THR A 99 7.16 0.02 20.70
C THR A 99 7.36 0.59 19.30
N ILE A 100 7.27 1.92 19.17
CA ILE A 100 7.61 2.59 17.92
C ILE A 100 9.08 2.33 17.49
N ASN A 101 10.00 2.16 18.44
CA ASN A 101 11.41 1.87 18.11
C ASN A 101 11.57 0.45 17.52
N ASP A 102 10.78 -0.52 18.01
CA ASP A 102 10.76 -1.87 17.45
C ASP A 102 10.26 -1.85 16.01
N LEU A 103 9.21 -1.06 15.74
CA LEU A 103 8.62 -0.89 14.43
C LEU A 103 9.55 -0.14 13.47
N GLU A 104 10.26 0.90 13.92
CA GLU A 104 11.31 1.56 13.14
C GLU A 104 12.40 0.57 12.73
N THR A 105 12.85 -0.28 13.66
CA THR A 105 13.88 -1.29 13.41
C THR A 105 13.41 -2.34 12.41
N ALA A 106 12.19 -2.84 12.57
CA ALA A 106 11.63 -3.88 11.70
C ALA A 106 11.31 -3.36 10.28
N THR A 107 10.79 -2.14 10.16
CA THR A 107 10.40 -1.56 8.87
C THR A 107 11.52 -0.79 8.18
N LYS A 108 12.59 -0.42 8.91
CA LYS A 108 13.66 0.48 8.46
C LYS A 108 13.11 1.82 7.93
N ALA A 109 11.94 2.23 8.39
CA ALA A 109 11.29 3.48 8.01
C ALA A 109 11.61 4.59 9.03
N PRO A 110 11.63 5.87 8.62
CA PRO A 110 11.80 6.98 9.55
C PRO A 110 10.68 7.03 10.58
N ARG A 111 11.01 7.39 11.82
CA ARG A 111 10.06 7.56 12.93
C ARG A 111 8.78 8.32 12.56
N ALA A 112 8.91 9.44 11.85
CA ALA A 112 7.76 10.26 11.47
C ALA A 112 6.76 9.47 10.60
N SER A 113 7.25 8.71 9.62
CA SER A 113 6.41 7.87 8.76
C SER A 113 5.79 6.70 9.53
N VAL A 114 6.52 6.11 10.49
CA VAL A 114 5.97 5.07 11.37
C VAL A 114 4.86 5.64 12.25
N GLN A 115 5.05 6.85 12.80
CA GLN A 115 4.04 7.53 13.60
C GLN A 115 2.78 7.84 12.79
N GLU A 116 2.91 8.42 11.58
CA GLU A 116 1.78 8.69 10.69
C GLU A 116 1.00 7.42 10.33
N ALA A 117 1.71 6.32 10.09
CA ALA A 117 1.10 5.03 9.79
C ALA A 117 0.37 4.45 11.02
N LEU A 118 0.94 4.56 12.22
CA LEU A 118 0.28 4.17 13.46
C LEU A 118 -0.96 5.02 13.75
N ASP A 119 -0.88 6.33 13.54
CA ASP A 119 -2.02 7.25 13.72
C ASP A 119 -3.16 6.88 12.76
N SER A 120 -2.83 6.51 11.52
CA SER A 120 -3.80 6.01 10.54
C SER A 120 -4.46 4.70 10.99
N LEU A 121 -3.69 3.78 11.58
CA LEU A 121 -4.22 2.51 12.10
C LEU A 121 -5.09 2.71 13.35
N LEU A 122 -4.73 3.64 14.23
CA LEU A 122 -5.52 4.01 15.40
C LEU A 122 -6.84 4.67 14.99
N ALA A 123 -6.79 5.62 14.05
CA ALA A 123 -7.99 6.27 13.51
C ALA A 123 -8.94 5.26 12.85
N ALA A 124 -8.38 4.24 12.18
CA ALA A 124 -9.15 3.14 11.59
C ALA A 124 -9.55 2.03 12.58
N SER A 125 -9.24 2.17 13.87
CA SER A 125 -9.48 1.14 14.91
C SER A 125 -8.85 -0.23 14.59
N LYS A 126 -7.77 -0.25 13.81
CA LYS A 126 -7.00 -1.46 13.44
C LYS A 126 -5.80 -1.72 14.35
N ALA A 127 -5.49 -0.78 15.23
CA ALA A 127 -4.48 -0.90 16.26
C ALA A 127 -5.03 -0.31 17.57
N THR A 128 -4.45 -0.72 18.68
CA THR A 128 -4.67 -0.13 20.00
C THR A 128 -3.35 0.37 20.56
N LYS A 129 -3.43 1.42 21.38
CA LYS A 129 -2.29 2.07 22.02
C LYS A 129 -2.48 2.01 23.53
N THR A 130 -1.51 1.45 24.23
CA THR A 130 -1.49 1.35 25.70
C THR A 130 -0.28 2.10 26.29
N ASP A 131 -0.26 2.18 27.62
CA ASP A 131 0.77 2.87 28.42
C ASP A 131 0.83 4.40 28.24
N ARG A 132 1.75 5.03 28.98
CA ARG A 132 1.76 6.49 29.20
C ARG A 132 2.71 7.26 28.28
N GLY A 133 3.61 6.57 27.57
CA GLY A 133 4.58 7.21 26.70
C GLY A 133 5.67 7.99 27.44
N VAL A 134 5.94 7.64 28.69
CA VAL A 134 6.96 8.30 29.54
C VAL A 134 8.18 7.41 29.71
N ARG A 135 9.28 7.95 30.26
CA ARG A 135 10.48 7.18 30.56
C ARG A 135 10.15 6.03 31.51
N GLY A 136 10.30 4.79 31.05
CA GLY A 136 9.95 3.56 31.77
C GLY A 136 8.66 2.90 31.27
N ASP A 137 7.70 3.69 30.78
CA ASP A 137 6.41 3.24 30.26
C ASP A 137 6.21 3.75 28.81
N PRO A 138 6.97 3.25 27.82
CA PRO A 138 6.81 3.67 26.44
C PRO A 138 5.43 3.27 25.90
N PHE A 139 4.94 3.99 24.88
CA PHE A 139 3.70 3.57 24.21
C PHE A 139 3.89 2.21 23.55
N LEU A 140 2.96 1.31 23.85
CA LEU A 140 2.89 -0.02 23.26
C LEU A 140 1.71 -0.11 22.30
N TYR A 141 1.95 -0.72 21.15
CA TYR A 141 0.96 -0.88 20.08
C TYR A 141 0.68 -2.37 19.83
N SER A 142 -0.60 -2.73 19.68
CA SER A 142 -1.05 -4.10 19.42
C SER A 142 -2.32 -4.11 18.57
N LEU A 143 -2.68 -5.27 18.03
CA LEU A 143 -3.98 -5.47 17.37
C LEU A 143 -5.12 -5.30 18.40
N PRO A 144 -6.30 -4.81 17.97
CA PRO A 144 -7.48 -4.74 18.82
C PRO A 144 -7.89 -6.15 19.31
N ALA A 145 -8.50 -6.18 20.49
CA ALA A 145 -9.02 -7.40 21.12
C ALA A 145 -10.26 -7.94 20.40
#